data_AF-A0A7C3Q983-F1
#
_entry.id   AF-A0A7C3Q983-F1
#
_cell.length_a   1.000
_cell.length_b   1.000
_cell.length_c   1.000
_cell.angle_alpha   90.00
_cell.angle_beta   90.00
_cell.angle_gamma   90.00
#
_symmetry.space_group_name_H-M   'P 1'
#
loop_
_entity.id
_entity.type
_entity.pdbx_description
1 polymer ?
#
loop_
_entity_poly.entity_id
_entity_poly.type
_entity_poly.pdbx_seq_one_letter_code
_entity_poly.pdbx_strand_id
1 'polypeptide(L)'
;MTTQHTRAQRYRLRAGRALPWFVGAVVVLVVGGIGLSMWAKKGGASVGVVATKTADRAPARVMDFEITTTAGGELDARNKRELRSELDREANIVKIVDEGTRVKAGDILVELNGEQIQQQLDQETLEFESASAQKIAADNAYDIQL
;
A
#
# COMPACT_ATOMS: atom_id res chain seq x y z
N MET A 1 92.39 -17.44 33.70
CA MET A 1 93.21 -18.66 33.83
C MET A 1 92.29 -19.84 33.55
N THR A 2 92.46 -20.74 32.59
CA THR A 2 93.56 -21.07 31.66
C THR A 2 92.97 -22.20 30.79
N THR A 3 92.75 -21.99 29.50
CA THR A 3 93.45 -22.65 28.37
C THR A 3 93.61 -24.19 28.37
N GLN A 4 93.06 -24.77 27.30
CA GLN A 4 93.72 -25.64 26.30
C GLN A 4 93.57 -27.18 26.34
N HIS A 5 93.06 -27.67 25.20
CA HIS A 5 93.52 -28.76 24.31
C HIS A 5 94.43 -29.86 24.83
N THR A 6 94.13 -31.11 24.44
CA THR A 6 94.98 -32.15 23.79
C THR A 6 94.31 -33.53 24.04
N ARG A 7 94.42 -34.60 23.26
CA ARG A 7 95.15 -34.99 22.04
C ARG A 7 94.43 -36.24 21.46
N ALA A 8 94.74 -36.52 20.20
CA ALA A 8 94.27 -37.65 19.39
C ALA A 8 94.49 -39.04 20.01
N GLN A 9 93.60 -39.99 19.67
CA GLN A 9 93.98 -41.40 19.54
C GLN A 9 93.24 -42.04 18.36
N ARG A 10 94.03 -42.49 17.37
CA ARG A 10 93.59 -43.30 16.24
C ARG A 10 93.54 -44.75 16.72
N TYR A 11 92.37 -45.39 16.64
CA TYR A 11 92.30 -46.85 16.64
C TYR A 11 91.53 -47.31 15.41
N ARG A 12 92.27 -48.08 14.59
CA ARG A 12 91.80 -48.81 13.42
C ARG A 12 90.83 -49.91 13.88
N LEU A 13 89.61 -49.93 13.36
CA LEU A 13 88.72 -51.07 13.54
C LEU A 13 88.76 -51.94 12.28
N ARG A 14 89.27 -53.16 12.49
CA ARG A 14 89.37 -54.25 11.53
C ARG A 14 87.97 -54.70 11.11
N ALA A 15 87.80 -54.95 9.83
CA ALA A 15 86.60 -55.52 9.22
C ALA A 15 86.30 -56.93 9.73
N GLY A 16 85.02 -57.25 9.92
CA GLY A 16 84.59 -58.63 10.19
C GLY A 16 83.10 -58.79 10.52
N ARG A 17 82.31 -59.24 9.53
CA ARG A 17 81.17 -60.18 9.68
C ARG A 17 79.83 -59.76 10.33
N ALA A 18 79.43 -58.48 10.28
CA ALA A 18 78.07 -58.05 10.71
C ALA A 18 77.24 -57.28 9.64
N LEU A 19 77.63 -57.33 8.36
CA LEU A 19 77.01 -56.53 7.30
C LEU A 19 75.68 -57.07 6.69
N PRO A 20 75.39 -58.39 6.61
CA PRO A 20 74.18 -58.84 5.89
C PRO A 20 72.87 -58.61 6.65
N TRP A 21 72.89 -58.53 7.98
CA TRP A 21 71.68 -58.33 8.78
C TRP A 21 71.14 -56.87 8.69
N PHE A 22 72.04 -55.90 8.59
CA PHE A 22 71.67 -54.49 8.44
C PHE A 22 71.07 -54.18 7.06
N VAL A 23 71.53 -54.86 6.00
CA VAL A 23 70.99 -54.69 4.64
C VAL A 23 69.54 -55.21 4.56
N GLY A 24 69.24 -56.34 5.20
CA GLY A 24 67.87 -56.88 5.24
C GLY A 24 66.86 -55.95 5.93
N ALA A 25 67.25 -55.31 7.03
CA ALA A 25 66.38 -54.40 7.78
C ALA A 25 66.05 -53.12 6.99
N VAL A 26 66.99 -52.60 6.20
CA VAL A 26 66.79 -51.40 5.38
C VAL A 26 65.80 -51.65 4.25
N VAL A 27 65.85 -52.83 3.62
CA VAL A 27 64.93 -53.18 2.52
C VAL A 27 63.47 -53.26 2.99
N VAL A 28 63.23 -53.83 4.18
CA VAL A 28 61.86 -53.94 4.75
C VAL A 28 61.27 -52.56 5.06
N LEU A 29 62.08 -51.62 5.58
CA LEU A 29 61.64 -50.25 5.85
C LEU A 29 61.25 -49.49 4.59
N VAL A 30 62.01 -49.66 3.50
CA VAL A 30 61.72 -48.99 2.22
C VAL A 30 60.43 -49.53 1.59
N VAL A 31 60.23 -50.85 1.59
CA VAL A 31 59.02 -51.47 1.04
C VAL A 31 57.78 -51.09 1.86
N GLY A 32 57.89 -51.07 3.20
CA GLY A 32 56.81 -50.61 4.07
C GLY A 32 56.44 -49.14 3.86
N GLY A 33 57.43 -48.26 3.67
CA GLY A 33 57.21 -46.83 3.41
C GLY A 33 56.49 -46.56 2.09
N ILE A 34 56.83 -47.30 1.02
CA ILE A 34 56.18 -47.17 -0.29
C ILE A 34 54.73 -47.68 -0.23
N GLY A 35 54.49 -48.80 0.47
CA GLY A 35 53.14 -49.33 0.67
C GLY A 35 52.21 -48.36 1.40
N LEU A 36 52.71 -47.73 2.47
CA LEU A 36 51.99 -46.70 3.23
C LEU A 36 51.73 -45.43 2.40
N SER A 37 52.70 -44.99 1.59
CA SER A 37 52.53 -43.80 0.74
C SER A 37 51.49 -44.02 -0.37
N MET A 38 51.42 -45.23 -0.95
CA MET A 38 50.41 -45.55 -1.96
C MET A 38 49.01 -45.69 -1.35
N TRP A 39 48.90 -46.18 -0.12
CA TRP A 39 47.62 -46.28 0.58
C TRP A 39 47.08 -44.90 0.98
N ALA A 40 47.95 -44.00 1.45
CA ALA A 40 47.58 -42.62 1.81
C ALA A 40 47.07 -41.80 0.61
N LYS A 41 47.61 -42.03 -0.60
CA LYS A 41 47.16 -41.33 -1.82
C LYS A 41 45.82 -41.82 -2.38
N LYS A 42 45.31 -42.97 -1.95
CA LYS A 42 43.98 -43.50 -2.36
C LYS A 42 42.85 -43.15 -1.38
N GLY A 43 43.16 -42.48 -0.27
CA GLY A 43 42.20 -42.06 0.77
C GLY A 43 41.79 -40.58 0.73
N GLY A 44 42.10 -39.85 -0.34
CA GLY A 44 41.70 -38.45 -0.52
C GLY A 44 40.30 -38.31 -1.10
N ALA A 45 39.27 -38.62 -0.31
CA ALA A 45 37.93 -38.14 -0.60
C ALA A 45 37.97 -36.61 -0.48
N SER A 46 37.84 -35.91 -1.60
CA SER A 46 37.64 -34.46 -1.61
C SER A 46 36.40 -34.17 -0.76
N VAL A 47 36.63 -33.61 0.43
CA VAL A 47 35.60 -32.95 1.23
C VAL A 47 35.21 -31.69 0.46
N GLY A 48 34.43 -31.88 -0.61
CA GLY A 48 33.54 -30.86 -1.08
C GLY A 48 32.64 -30.56 0.09
N VAL A 49 32.74 -29.34 0.61
CA VAL A 49 31.80 -28.82 1.60
C VAL A 49 30.42 -29.11 1.04
N VAL A 50 29.77 -30.13 1.58
CA VAL A 50 28.35 -30.39 1.33
C VAL A 50 27.66 -29.26 2.07
N ALA A 51 27.59 -28.11 1.40
CA ALA A 51 26.63 -27.09 1.72
C ALA A 51 25.29 -27.80 1.70
N THR A 52 24.73 -27.97 2.89
CA THR A 52 23.38 -28.45 3.13
C THR A 52 22.49 -27.92 2.01
N LYS A 53 22.01 -28.80 1.13
CA LYS A 53 21.00 -28.46 0.11
C LYS A 53 19.66 -28.26 0.82
N THR A 54 19.58 -27.22 1.63
CA THR A 54 18.34 -26.55 2.02
C THR A 54 18.50 -25.12 1.52
N ALA A 55 18.49 -24.99 0.20
CA ALA A 55 18.70 -23.72 -0.45
C ALA A 55 17.73 -23.66 -1.63
N ASP A 56 16.45 -23.55 -1.30
CA ASP A 56 15.44 -23.07 -2.22
C ASP A 56 15.76 -21.58 -2.49
N ARG A 57 16.69 -21.34 -3.42
CA ARG A 57 17.24 -20.02 -3.71
C ARG A 57 16.83 -19.61 -5.12
N ALA A 58 16.00 -18.58 -5.20
CA ALA A 58 15.66 -17.91 -6.46
C ALA A 58 16.45 -16.59 -6.59
N PRO A 59 16.90 -16.23 -7.81
CA PRO A 59 17.55 -14.95 -8.05
C PRO A 59 16.54 -13.81 -7.90
N ALA A 60 16.73 -12.95 -6.90
CA ALA A 60 15.96 -11.72 -6.72
C ALA A 60 16.58 -10.57 -7.54
N ARG A 61 15.74 -9.74 -8.16
CA ARG A 61 16.15 -8.51 -8.83
C ARG A 61 15.33 -7.35 -8.28
N VAL A 62 15.99 -6.21 -8.11
CA VAL A 62 15.29 -4.96 -7.80
C VAL A 62 14.58 -4.52 -9.07
N MET A 63 13.28 -4.36 -8.98
CA MET A 63 12.43 -3.86 -10.03
C MET A 63 11.36 -2.97 -9.42
N ASP A 64 10.85 -2.05 -10.22
CA ASP A 64 9.76 -1.19 -9.79
C ASP A 64 8.46 -2.03 -9.75
N PHE A 65 7.76 -1.95 -8.63
CA PHE A 65 6.51 -2.67 -8.40
C PHE A 65 5.42 -1.67 -8.03
N GLU A 66 4.48 -1.47 -8.95
CA GLU A 66 3.35 -0.57 -8.74
C GLU A 66 2.28 -1.26 -7.90
N ILE A 67 2.02 -0.73 -6.70
CA ILE A 67 0.95 -1.20 -5.82
C ILE A 67 -0.27 -0.30 -6.04
N THR A 68 -1.21 -0.76 -6.86
CA THR A 68 -2.50 -0.11 -7.02
C THR A 68 -3.53 -0.75 -6.08
N THR A 69 -4.37 0.08 -5.45
CA THR A 69 -5.48 -0.37 -4.61
C THR A 69 -6.76 0.25 -5.15
N THR A 70 -7.76 -0.58 -5.41
CA THR A 70 -9.07 -0.11 -5.87
C THR A 70 -9.84 0.48 -4.69
N ALA A 71 -10.08 1.79 -4.74
CA ALA A 71 -11.03 2.43 -3.83
C ALA A 71 -12.45 2.16 -4.34
N GLY A 72 -13.26 1.47 -3.55
CA GLY A 72 -14.70 1.36 -3.77
C GLY A 72 -15.44 2.53 -3.12
N GLY A 73 -16.53 2.98 -3.74
CA GLY A 73 -17.39 4.04 -3.23
C GLY A 73 -18.69 4.13 -4.02
N GLU A 74 -19.68 4.81 -3.46
CA GLU A 74 -20.97 5.07 -4.12
C GLU A 74 -20.95 6.47 -4.75
N LEU A 75 -21.67 6.63 -5.86
CA LEU A 75 -21.79 7.93 -6.53
C LEU A 75 -23.08 8.61 -6.09
N ASP A 76 -22.93 9.71 -5.34
CA ASP A 76 -24.05 10.56 -4.97
C ASP A 76 -24.20 11.77 -5.89
N ALA A 77 -25.44 12.25 -5.99
CA ALA A 77 -25.74 13.48 -6.72
C ALA A 77 -25.03 14.66 -6.05
N ARG A 78 -24.22 15.40 -6.82
CA ARG A 78 -23.50 16.59 -6.33
C ARG A 78 -24.42 17.59 -5.62
N ASN A 79 -25.62 17.79 -6.15
CA ASN A 79 -26.65 18.64 -5.56
C ASN A 79 -28.00 17.91 -5.63
N LYS A 80 -28.46 17.39 -4.49
CA LYS A 80 -29.82 16.84 -4.36
C LYS A 80 -30.72 17.91 -3.75
N ARG A 81 -31.88 18.11 -4.37
CA ARG A 81 -32.96 18.97 -3.87
C ARG A 81 -34.26 18.19 -3.92
N GLU A 82 -34.99 18.23 -2.82
CA GLU A 82 -36.32 17.66 -2.72
C GLU A 82 -37.32 18.81 -2.79
N LEU A 83 -38.25 18.73 -3.73
CA LEU A 83 -39.30 19.74 -3.89
C LEU A 83 -40.56 19.25 -3.17
N ARG A 84 -41.12 20.10 -2.32
CA ARG A 84 -42.36 19.85 -1.59
C ARG A 84 -43.32 20.99 -1.88
N SER A 85 -44.62 20.72 -1.78
CA SER A 85 -45.61 21.79 -1.84
C SER A 85 -45.46 22.68 -0.61
N GLU A 86 -45.37 23.99 -0.83
CA GLU A 86 -45.34 25.01 0.24
C GLU A 86 -46.74 25.55 0.56
N LEU A 87 -47.76 25.13 -0.19
CA LEU A 87 -49.13 25.55 0.07
C LEU A 87 -49.64 24.88 1.34
N ASP A 88 -50.20 25.68 2.26
CA ASP A 88 -50.85 25.22 3.49
C ASP A 88 -52.13 24.41 3.25
N ARG A 89 -52.61 24.40 2.00
CA ARG A 89 -53.85 23.75 1.57
C ARG A 89 -53.58 22.75 0.46
N GLU A 90 -54.49 21.79 0.34
CA GLU A 90 -54.48 20.85 -0.77
C GLU A 90 -54.78 21.60 -2.08
N ALA A 91 -53.87 21.46 -3.06
CA ALA A 91 -53.98 22.11 -4.35
C ALA A 91 -53.80 21.08 -5.46
N ASN A 92 -54.66 21.15 -6.48
CA ASN A 92 -54.59 20.25 -7.63
C ASN A 92 -53.42 20.64 -8.53
N ILE A 93 -52.70 19.65 -9.05
CA ILE A 93 -51.64 19.87 -10.03
C ILE A 93 -52.29 20.20 -11.38
N VAL A 94 -52.02 21.40 -11.90
CA VAL A 94 -52.49 21.88 -13.21
C VAL A 94 -51.56 21.38 -14.31
N LYS A 95 -50.25 21.41 -14.05
CA LYS A 95 -49.23 21.00 -15.00
C LYS A 95 -48.04 20.38 -14.27
N ILE A 96 -47.49 19.33 -14.85
CA ILE A 96 -46.26 18.67 -14.39
C ILE A 96 -45.38 18.36 -15.61
N VAL A 97 -44.07 18.51 -15.45
CA VAL A 97 -43.09 18.13 -16.47
C VAL A 97 -42.86 16.61 -16.45
N ASP A 98 -42.63 16.02 -17.62
CA ASP A 98 -42.34 14.59 -17.75
C ASP A 98 -41.11 14.16 -16.94
N GLU A 99 -41.17 12.96 -16.38
CA GLU A 99 -40.07 12.36 -15.62
C GLU A 99 -38.82 12.14 -16.48
N GLY A 100 -37.64 12.27 -15.86
CA GLY A 100 -36.35 12.11 -16.55
C GLY A 100 -35.94 13.28 -17.45
N THR A 101 -36.75 14.35 -17.51
CA THR A 101 -36.43 15.55 -18.29
C THR A 101 -35.30 16.35 -17.66
N ARG A 102 -34.39 16.90 -18.48
CA ARG A 102 -33.38 17.86 -18.01
C ARG A 102 -33.97 19.26 -17.97
N VAL A 103 -33.95 19.85 -16.79
CA VAL A 103 -34.49 21.18 -16.50
C VAL A 103 -33.38 22.11 -16.03
N LYS A 104 -33.57 23.41 -16.26
CA LYS A 104 -32.67 24.47 -15.79
C LYS A 104 -33.25 25.15 -14.56
N ALA A 105 -32.40 25.90 -13.85
CA ALA A 105 -32.85 26.72 -12.75
C ALA A 105 -33.83 27.78 -13.27
N GLY A 106 -35.01 27.85 -12.66
CA GLY A 106 -36.09 28.76 -13.03
C GLY A 106 -37.16 28.14 -13.93
N ASP A 107 -36.99 26.91 -14.41
CA ASP A 107 -38.03 26.22 -15.17
C ASP A 107 -39.18 25.80 -14.23
N ILE A 108 -40.42 25.92 -14.71
CA ILE A 108 -41.61 25.49 -13.97
C ILE A 108 -41.69 23.97 -14.02
N LEU A 109 -41.51 23.32 -12.87
CA LEU A 109 -41.57 21.86 -12.74
C LEU A 109 -42.99 21.37 -12.46
N VAL A 110 -43.71 22.09 -11.60
CA VAL A 110 -45.07 21.80 -11.17
C VAL A 110 -45.82 23.12 -11.05
N GLU A 111 -47.02 23.17 -11.61
CA GLU A 111 -47.96 24.27 -11.47
C GLU A 111 -49.15 23.78 -10.65
N LEU A 112 -49.42 24.44 -9.53
CA LEU A 112 -50.52 24.12 -8.62
C LEU A 112 -51.68 25.10 -8.82
N ASN A 113 -52.91 24.61 -8.73
CA ASN A 113 -54.09 25.46 -8.84
C ASN A 113 -54.18 26.39 -7.63
N GLY A 114 -53.99 27.69 -7.87
CA GLY A 114 -54.04 28.74 -6.86
C GLY A 114 -55.32 29.56 -6.85
N GLU A 115 -56.40 29.17 -7.54
CA GLU A 115 -57.60 29.99 -7.70
C GLU A 115 -58.18 30.48 -6.37
N GLN A 116 -58.22 29.62 -5.35
CA GLN A 116 -58.72 30.00 -4.03
C GLN A 116 -57.83 31.03 -3.32
N ILE A 117 -56.52 30.97 -3.54
CA ILE A 117 -55.56 31.92 -2.97
C ILE A 117 -55.70 33.25 -3.71
N GLN A 118 -55.86 33.20 -5.04
CA GLN A 118 -56.07 34.40 -5.85
C GLN A 118 -57.36 35.12 -5.44
N GLN A 119 -58.47 34.40 -5.25
CA GLN A 119 -59.73 34.99 -4.80
C GLN A 119 -59.61 35.67 -3.43
N GLN A 120 -58.87 35.06 -2.50
CA GLN A 120 -58.62 35.66 -1.18
C GLN A 120 -57.76 36.92 -1.29
N LEU A 121 -56.70 36.87 -2.10
CA LEU A 121 -55.83 38.00 -2.35
C LEU A 121 -56.58 39.16 -3.01
N ASP A 122 -57.45 38.87 -3.97
CA ASP A 122 -58.26 39.87 -4.65
C ASP A 122 -59.23 40.54 -3.66
N GLN A 123 -59.87 39.75 -2.80
CA GLN A 123 -60.77 40.27 -1.76
C GLN A 123 -60.01 41.14 -0.74
N GLU A 124 -58.86 40.68 -0.25
CA GLU A 124 -58.01 41.46 0.68
C GLU A 124 -57.50 42.75 0.03
N THR A 125 -57.18 42.72 -1.27
CA THR A 125 -56.75 43.90 -2.02
C THR A 125 -57.87 44.92 -2.13
N LEU A 126 -59.11 44.49 -2.43
CA LEU A 126 -60.28 45.38 -2.46
C LEU A 126 -60.56 46.00 -1.09
N GLU A 127 -60.43 45.22 -0.02
CA GLU A 127 -60.59 45.72 1.35
C GLU A 127 -59.50 46.73 1.71
N PHE A 128 -58.25 46.46 1.34
CA PHE A 128 -57.13 47.39 1.52
C PHE A 128 -57.34 48.70 0.76
N GLU A 129 -57.78 48.64 -0.50
CA GLU A 129 -58.08 49.82 -1.31
C GLU A 129 -59.22 50.65 -0.71
N SER A 130 -60.29 49.99 -0.26
CA SER A 130 -61.41 50.67 0.41
C SER A 130 -60.97 51.34 1.71
N ALA A 131 -60.20 50.64 2.55
CA ALA A 131 -59.66 51.18 3.80
C ALA A 131 -58.71 52.37 3.55
N SER A 132 -57.87 52.27 2.51
CA SER A 132 -56.97 53.36 2.09
C SER A 132 -57.76 54.58 1.63
N ALA A 133 -58.80 54.39 0.81
CA ALA A 133 -59.67 55.47 0.36
C ALA A 133 -60.42 56.14 1.53
N GLN A 134 -60.91 55.35 2.48
CA GLN A 134 -61.56 55.86 3.70
C GLN A 134 -60.58 56.66 4.56
N LYS A 135 -59.34 56.19 4.70
CA LYS A 135 -58.29 56.92 5.40
C LYS A 135 -58.01 58.27 4.73
N ILE A 136 -57.81 58.29 3.41
CA ILE A 136 -57.56 59.52 2.65
C ILE A 136 -58.75 60.49 2.81
N ALA A 137 -59.98 59.99 2.75
CA ALA A 137 -61.17 60.82 2.98
C ALA A 137 -61.22 61.40 4.40
N ALA A 138 -60.86 60.61 5.43
CA ALA A 138 -60.80 61.06 6.81
C ALA A 138 -59.69 62.10 7.03
N ASP A 139 -58.51 61.88 6.46
CA ASP A 139 -57.37 62.81 6.51
C ASP A 139 -57.74 64.17 5.86
N ASN A 140 -58.32 64.14 4.66
CA ASN A 140 -58.79 65.36 3.99
C ASN A 140 -59.89 66.09 4.79
N ALA A 141 -60.80 65.34 5.42
CA ALA A 141 -61.86 65.93 6.24
C ALA A 141 -61.32 66.58 7.52
N TYR A 142 -60.23 66.03 8.09
CA TYR A 142 -59.51 66.61 9.21
C TYR A 142 -58.81 67.91 8.80
N ASP A 143 -58.13 67.93 7.65
CA ASP A 143 -57.41 69.10 7.14
C ASP A 143 -58.33 70.31 6.89
N ILE A 144 -59.60 70.09 6.53
CA ILE A 144 -60.59 71.18 6.34
C ILE A 144 -60.97 71.85 7.68
N GLN A 145 -60.83 71.16 8.81
CA GLN A 145 -61.28 71.65 10.12
C GLN A 145 -60.23 72.49 10.86
N LEU A 146 -58.99 72.54 10.35
CA LEU A 146 -57.86 73.31 10.87
C LEU A 146 -57.71 74.65 10.13
#